data_AF-A0A327QY49-F1
#
_entry.id   AF-A0A327QY49-F1
#
_cell.length_a   1.000
_cell.length_b   1.000
_cell.length_c   1.000
_cell.angle_alpha   90.00
_cell.angle_beta   90.00
_cell.angle_gamma   90.00
#
_symmetry.space_group_name_H-M   'P 1'
#
loop_
_entity.id
_entity.type
_entity.pdbx_description
1 polymer ?
#
loop_
_entity_poly.entity_id
_entity_poly.type
_entity_poly.pdbx_seq_one_letter_code
_entity_poly.pdbx_strand_id
1 'polypeptide(L)'
;MALLCLILLSYLGVQAQTPRFKVIAFYNGTWDAAHINFVQEANQWFPQMAAQYNFSYESTTNWNNLNATFLSQYQVVLFLDDAPTNATQRAAFQTYMQNGGAWMGFHVCAFTTNANAWSWYNNTFLGSGNFQSNTWGPTTAVLRCENQNHPSTQQLPTTFTSAVSEWYAWSNDLRNNSNISILCSIDPSSFPLGTDPNQSWYSGYYPVIWTNKNYKMLYANFGHNDMNYATNTGKSSTFASATQNKFIIDGLLWLGGVPTGPTPAIPIPGTVQAENYTSMSGIQTETTTDTGGGLNVGYTDAGDWLDYKVNVQTAGTYNIQYRVAAQTTAGSIQLKNGNTVLATTTLPVTGAWQTWTTVNTTATLAAGEQTLRLQVVTGGFNLNWISFASANPVAPVGSVITLRGNNNLYVSGENGTQAMRCTRTAPQTWEQFSVLSATGGKIALRSMGKYVSSENGATAITCNRTAAGATELFDWIQNSDGTISLRGNNGFYVSSENGAADMTCTRTTIGGWEKFNFSIVGPVVGSSTVATGRKMEEVASDEKALGIAAFPNPFQQEIYYSLPANVTSHVATLYDINGRAQARVSFKSQQSRYKIDAAKLPPGFYVLNISANNYKKQFKLQKSLQ
;
A
#
# COMPACT_ATOMS: atom_id res chain seq x y z
N MET A 1 4.77 50.03 -19.85
CA MET A 1 5.07 49.30 -18.59
C MET A 1 3.89 48.40 -18.28
N ALA A 2 4.00 47.11 -18.58
CA ALA A 2 3.03 46.09 -18.19
C ALA A 2 3.84 44.91 -17.64
N LEU A 3 3.71 44.67 -16.33
CA LEU A 3 4.48 43.67 -15.61
C LEU A 3 3.70 42.35 -15.62
N LEU A 4 4.25 41.34 -16.31
CA LEU A 4 3.74 39.97 -16.31
C LEU A 4 3.92 39.37 -14.90
N CYS A 5 2.81 38.97 -14.27
CA CYS A 5 2.81 38.13 -13.07
C CYS A 5 2.91 36.66 -13.48
N LEU A 6 4.09 36.04 -13.31
CA LEU A 6 4.24 34.58 -13.37
C LEU A 6 3.78 33.97 -12.04
N ILE A 7 2.68 33.21 -12.09
CA ILE A 7 2.23 32.36 -10.98
C ILE A 7 2.98 31.03 -11.09
N LEU A 8 3.99 30.82 -10.24
CA LEU A 8 4.61 29.50 -10.07
C LEU A 8 3.73 28.64 -9.13
N LEU A 9 2.99 27.69 -9.71
CA LEU A 9 2.43 26.56 -8.95
C LEU A 9 3.58 25.65 -8.51
N SER A 10 3.81 25.55 -7.20
CA SER A 10 4.71 24.55 -6.62
C SER A 10 3.95 23.25 -6.39
N TYR A 11 4.22 22.25 -7.22
CA TYR A 11 3.77 20.87 -7.01
C TYR A 11 4.55 20.29 -5.82
N LEU A 12 3.85 19.98 -4.73
CA LEU A 12 4.35 19.06 -3.70
C LEU A 12 4.31 17.65 -4.29
N GLY A 13 5.45 17.19 -4.80
CA GLY A 13 5.61 15.80 -5.24
C GLY A 13 5.56 14.87 -4.04
N VAL A 14 4.43 14.18 -3.86
CA VAL A 14 4.40 12.93 -3.08
C VAL A 14 5.34 11.97 -3.80
N GLN A 15 6.42 11.54 -3.14
CA GLN A 15 7.34 10.59 -3.72
C GLN A 15 6.61 9.24 -3.82
N ALA A 16 6.08 8.93 -5.00
CA ALA A 16 5.32 7.73 -5.26
C ALA A 16 6.17 6.50 -4.92
N GLN A 17 5.59 5.55 -4.18
CA GLN A 17 6.21 4.26 -3.91
C GLN A 17 6.57 3.59 -5.24
N THR A 18 7.78 3.05 -5.36
CA THR A 18 8.17 2.29 -6.55
C THR A 18 7.20 1.12 -6.74
N PRO A 19 6.53 1.00 -7.91
CA PRO A 19 5.56 -0.06 -8.14
C PRO A 19 6.25 -1.42 -8.12
N ARG A 20 5.56 -2.45 -7.61
CA ARG A 20 6.08 -3.83 -7.50
C ARG A 20 6.34 -4.45 -8.88
N PHE A 21 5.55 -4.06 -9.86
CA PHE A 21 5.70 -4.40 -11.28
C PHE A 21 4.90 -3.39 -12.11
N LYS A 22 5.17 -3.35 -13.42
CA LYS A 22 4.56 -2.41 -14.36
C LYS A 22 3.71 -3.13 -15.39
N VAL A 23 2.53 -2.58 -15.63
CA VAL A 23 1.52 -3.07 -16.58
C VAL A 23 1.31 -2.03 -17.67
N ILE A 24 1.32 -2.45 -18.93
CA ILE A 24 0.87 -1.65 -20.07
C ILE A 24 -0.33 -2.31 -20.73
N ALA A 25 -1.42 -1.56 -20.88
CA ALA A 25 -2.59 -1.97 -21.65
C ALA A 25 -2.57 -1.37 -23.06
N PHE A 26 -2.75 -2.23 -24.06
CA PHE A 26 -3.03 -1.82 -25.43
C PHE A 26 -4.52 -1.94 -25.69
N TYR A 27 -5.06 -0.92 -26.35
CA TYR A 27 -6.40 -0.95 -26.88
C TYR A 27 -6.54 -0.07 -28.13
N ASN A 28 -7.59 -0.24 -28.93
CA ASN A 28 -7.95 0.76 -29.94
C ASN A 28 -9.18 1.57 -29.52
N GLY A 29 -10.15 0.93 -28.87
CA GLY A 29 -11.44 1.56 -28.56
C GLY A 29 -12.24 1.87 -29.82
N THR A 30 -12.15 1.01 -30.84
CA THR A 30 -12.78 1.22 -32.16
C THR A 30 -13.73 0.11 -32.60
N TRP A 31 -13.94 -0.91 -31.76
CA TRP A 31 -14.93 -1.96 -31.99
C TRP A 31 -16.36 -1.42 -31.79
N ASP A 32 -17.36 -2.29 -31.63
CA ASP A 32 -18.69 -1.81 -31.31
C ASP A 32 -18.76 -1.18 -29.91
N ALA A 33 -19.90 -0.53 -29.67
CA ALA A 33 -20.16 0.25 -28.48
C ALA A 33 -19.92 -0.49 -27.15
N ALA A 34 -20.15 -1.81 -27.11
CA ALA A 34 -20.00 -2.59 -25.89
C ALA A 34 -18.53 -2.84 -25.52
N HIS A 35 -17.69 -3.14 -26.51
CA HIS A 35 -16.24 -3.25 -26.31
C HIS A 35 -15.63 -1.92 -25.91
N ILE A 36 -16.05 -0.82 -26.56
CA ILE A 36 -15.60 0.53 -26.21
C ILE A 36 -15.98 0.85 -24.76
N ASN A 37 -17.19 0.50 -24.34
CA ASN A 37 -17.64 0.71 -22.97
C ASN A 37 -16.79 -0.10 -21.97
N PHE A 38 -16.48 -1.37 -22.25
CA PHE A 38 -15.53 -2.14 -21.42
C PHE A 38 -14.15 -1.47 -21.32
N VAL A 39 -13.58 -1.02 -22.43
CA VAL A 39 -12.27 -0.36 -22.45
C VAL A 39 -12.28 0.93 -21.62
N GLN A 40 -13.37 1.71 -21.67
CA GLN A 40 -13.53 2.89 -20.83
C GLN A 40 -13.55 2.53 -19.34
N GLU A 41 -14.30 1.51 -18.95
CA GLU A 41 -14.33 1.02 -17.57
C GLU A 41 -12.96 0.51 -17.13
N ALA A 42 -12.28 -0.27 -17.96
CA ALA A 42 -10.97 -0.85 -17.64
C ALA A 42 -9.94 0.26 -17.36
N ASN A 43 -9.96 1.34 -18.14
CA ASN A 43 -9.09 2.50 -17.95
C ASN A 43 -9.43 3.36 -16.73
N GLN A 44 -10.58 3.15 -16.08
CA GLN A 44 -10.91 3.73 -14.78
C GLN A 44 -10.57 2.78 -13.63
N TRP A 45 -10.86 1.49 -13.80
CA TRP A 45 -10.73 0.47 -12.78
C TRP A 45 -9.29 0.04 -12.50
N PHE A 46 -8.49 -0.22 -13.55
CA PHE A 46 -7.11 -0.68 -13.37
C PHE A 46 -6.21 0.33 -12.61
N PRO A 47 -6.29 1.66 -12.83
CA PRO A 47 -5.56 2.62 -12.00
C PRO A 47 -5.87 2.54 -10.50
N GLN A 48 -7.14 2.32 -10.14
CA GLN A 48 -7.56 2.17 -8.75
C GLN A 48 -6.94 0.91 -8.13
N MET A 49 -6.98 -0.20 -8.88
CA MET A 49 -6.37 -1.46 -8.47
C MET A 49 -4.85 -1.39 -8.43
N ALA A 50 -4.23 -0.65 -9.34
CA ALA A 50 -2.80 -0.39 -9.37
C ALA A 50 -2.34 0.30 -8.08
N ALA A 51 -3.08 1.33 -7.65
CA ALA A 51 -2.85 2.01 -6.38
C ALA A 51 -3.05 1.07 -5.17
N GLN A 52 -4.12 0.27 -5.17
CA GLN A 52 -4.44 -0.63 -4.05
C GLN A 52 -3.44 -1.78 -3.91
N TYR A 53 -2.99 -2.36 -5.01
CA TYR A 53 -2.11 -3.54 -5.03
C TYR A 53 -0.63 -3.21 -5.29
N ASN A 54 -0.32 -1.91 -5.40
CA ASN A 54 1.01 -1.35 -5.61
C ASN A 54 1.70 -1.88 -6.87
N PHE A 55 1.02 -1.82 -8.01
CA PHE A 55 1.61 -1.97 -9.34
C PHE A 55 1.41 -0.67 -10.13
N SER A 56 2.09 -0.48 -11.27
CA SER A 56 1.77 0.63 -12.17
C SER A 56 0.88 0.16 -13.30
N TYR A 57 -0.06 1.00 -13.69
CA TYR A 57 -0.89 0.80 -14.88
C TYR A 57 -0.75 1.99 -15.80
N GLU A 58 -0.38 1.72 -17.03
CA GLU A 58 -0.43 2.65 -18.15
C GLU A 58 -1.27 2.03 -19.26
N SER A 59 -1.85 2.86 -20.12
CA SER A 59 -2.60 2.40 -21.27
C SER A 59 -2.28 3.24 -22.50
N THR A 60 -2.38 2.63 -23.68
CA THR A 60 -2.02 3.27 -24.94
C THR A 60 -2.89 2.79 -26.09
N THR A 61 -3.28 3.73 -26.96
CA THR A 61 -3.83 3.44 -28.29
C THR A 61 -2.77 3.39 -29.39
N ASN A 62 -1.53 3.76 -29.07
CA ASN A 62 -0.42 3.72 -30.00
C ASN A 62 0.22 2.32 -30.04
N TRP A 63 -0.30 1.45 -30.91
CA TRP A 63 0.24 0.10 -31.13
C TRP A 63 1.68 0.08 -31.66
N ASN A 64 2.24 1.21 -32.13
CA ASN A 64 3.67 1.28 -32.45
C ASN A 64 4.56 1.14 -31.21
N ASN A 65 4.01 1.34 -30.01
CA ASN A 65 4.68 1.03 -28.75
C ASN A 65 4.86 -0.48 -28.52
N LEU A 66 4.23 -1.35 -29.32
CA LEU A 66 4.45 -2.79 -29.23
C LEU A 66 5.75 -3.20 -29.93
N ASN A 67 6.87 -2.75 -29.36
CA ASN A 67 8.23 -2.99 -29.85
C ASN A 67 9.17 -3.32 -28.68
N ALA A 68 10.34 -3.88 -28.97
CA ALA A 68 11.26 -4.39 -27.95
C ALA A 68 11.69 -3.34 -26.91
N THR A 69 12.04 -2.13 -27.36
CA THR A 69 12.53 -1.05 -26.47
C THR A 69 11.47 -0.56 -25.51
N PHE A 70 10.22 -0.47 -25.99
CA PHE A 70 9.11 -0.03 -25.14
C PHE A 70 8.69 -1.16 -24.19
N LEU A 71 8.51 -2.38 -24.71
CA LEU A 71 8.08 -3.53 -23.91
C LEU A 71 9.08 -3.94 -22.83
N SER A 72 10.38 -3.67 -22.98
CA SER A 72 11.37 -3.97 -21.94
C SER A 72 11.15 -3.21 -20.63
N GLN A 73 10.28 -2.19 -20.64
CA GLN A 73 9.94 -1.40 -19.45
C GLN A 73 8.80 -2.04 -18.63
N TYR A 74 8.06 -3.00 -19.19
CA TYR A 74 6.84 -3.55 -18.57
C TYR A 74 6.93 -5.06 -18.37
N GLN A 75 6.54 -5.51 -17.18
CA GLN A 75 6.49 -6.92 -16.82
C GLN A 75 5.24 -7.61 -17.36
N VAL A 76 4.13 -6.87 -17.50
CA VAL A 76 2.84 -7.41 -17.97
C VAL A 76 2.28 -6.54 -19.09
N VAL A 77 1.83 -7.18 -20.18
CA VAL A 77 1.09 -6.56 -21.27
C VAL A 77 -0.38 -6.99 -21.19
N LEU A 78 -1.31 -6.03 -21.25
CA LEU A 78 -2.73 -6.30 -21.39
C LEU A 78 -3.21 -5.98 -22.79
N PHE A 79 -4.04 -6.85 -23.37
CA PHE A 79 -4.86 -6.51 -24.53
C PHE A 79 -6.30 -6.40 -24.06
N LEU A 80 -6.80 -5.17 -23.94
CA LEU A 80 -8.18 -4.91 -23.51
C LEU A 80 -9.17 -5.12 -24.66
N ASP A 81 -8.74 -4.96 -25.90
CA ASP A 81 -9.55 -5.30 -27.07
C ASP A 81 -8.72 -6.00 -28.13
N ASP A 82 -8.21 -5.32 -29.14
CA ASP A 82 -7.54 -5.84 -30.31
C ASP A 82 -6.26 -6.65 -30.04
N ALA A 83 -5.75 -7.24 -31.11
CA ALA A 83 -4.44 -7.85 -31.18
C ALA A 83 -3.58 -7.22 -32.31
N PRO A 84 -2.25 -7.39 -32.27
CA PRO A 84 -1.33 -6.83 -33.26
C PRO A 84 -1.66 -7.19 -34.72
N THR A 85 -1.80 -6.19 -35.58
CA THR A 85 -2.24 -6.40 -36.97
C THR A 85 -1.10 -6.52 -37.97
N ASN A 86 0.03 -5.82 -37.76
CA ASN A 86 1.16 -5.85 -38.69
C ASN A 86 2.31 -6.77 -38.23
N ALA A 87 3.14 -7.20 -39.19
CA ALA A 87 4.20 -8.19 -38.96
C ALA A 87 5.23 -7.76 -37.90
N THR A 88 5.59 -6.48 -37.85
CA THR A 88 6.58 -5.95 -36.89
C THR A 88 6.08 -6.05 -35.45
N GLN A 89 4.84 -5.60 -35.20
CA GLN A 89 4.21 -5.70 -33.89
C GLN A 89 4.03 -7.17 -33.48
N ARG A 90 3.56 -8.02 -34.39
CA ARG A 90 3.42 -9.47 -34.17
C ARG A 90 4.74 -10.12 -33.74
N ALA A 91 5.83 -9.83 -34.45
CA ALA A 91 7.14 -10.36 -34.14
C ALA A 91 7.68 -9.86 -32.78
N ALA A 92 7.47 -8.57 -32.48
CA ALA A 92 7.87 -8.00 -31.19
C ALA A 92 7.11 -8.64 -30.02
N PHE A 93 5.79 -8.79 -30.13
CA PHE A 93 4.98 -9.44 -29.11
C PHE A 93 5.35 -10.92 -28.92
N GLN A 94 5.55 -11.64 -30.02
CA GLN A 94 6.00 -13.02 -29.97
C GLN A 94 7.34 -13.17 -29.26
N THR A 95 8.31 -12.32 -29.58
CA THR A 95 9.64 -12.29 -28.94
C THR A 95 9.52 -11.96 -27.45
N TYR A 96 8.66 -11.00 -27.09
CA TYR A 96 8.39 -10.64 -25.69
C TYR A 96 7.86 -11.84 -24.90
N MET A 97 6.87 -12.57 -25.42
CA MET A 97 6.33 -13.76 -24.76
C MET A 97 7.33 -14.92 -24.69
N GLN A 98 8.12 -15.13 -25.75
CA GLN A 98 9.17 -16.15 -25.77
C GLN A 98 10.31 -15.87 -24.77
N ASN A 99 10.56 -14.60 -24.46
CA ASN A 99 11.58 -14.17 -23.49
C ASN A 99 11.04 -14.06 -22.05
N GLY A 100 9.88 -14.65 -21.76
CA GLY A 100 9.33 -14.70 -20.40
C GLY A 100 8.54 -13.45 -19.98
N GLY A 101 8.19 -12.59 -20.94
CA GLY A 101 7.18 -11.55 -20.76
C GLY A 101 5.83 -12.14 -20.37
N ALA A 102 4.99 -11.33 -19.72
CA ALA A 102 3.71 -11.77 -19.20
C ALA A 102 2.54 -11.07 -19.91
N TRP A 103 1.43 -11.78 -20.10
CA TRP A 103 0.29 -11.26 -20.84
C TRP A 103 -1.06 -11.65 -20.24
N MET A 104 -2.03 -10.74 -20.30
CA MET A 104 -3.43 -11.08 -20.11
C MET A 104 -4.28 -10.41 -21.19
N GLY A 105 -5.12 -11.20 -21.85
CA GLY A 105 -6.01 -10.69 -22.89
C GLY A 105 -7.47 -10.96 -22.60
N PHE A 106 -8.29 -10.06 -23.11
CA PHE A 106 -9.72 -10.05 -22.90
C PHE A 106 -10.46 -10.24 -24.22
N HIS A 107 -11.45 -11.13 -24.20
CA HIS A 107 -12.53 -11.24 -25.16
C HIS A 107 -12.06 -11.20 -26.64
N VAL A 108 -12.32 -10.09 -27.35
CA VAL A 108 -12.07 -9.91 -28.80
C VAL A 108 -10.59 -9.96 -29.17
N CYS A 109 -9.65 -9.87 -28.22
CA CYS A 109 -8.22 -9.99 -28.51
C CYS A 109 -7.87 -11.35 -29.12
N ALA A 110 -8.68 -12.38 -28.84
CA ALA A 110 -8.52 -13.72 -29.37
C ALA A 110 -9.38 -13.99 -30.62
N PHE A 111 -10.21 -13.03 -31.05
CA PHE A 111 -11.10 -13.22 -32.19
C PHE A 111 -10.32 -13.34 -33.50
N THR A 112 -10.61 -14.39 -34.25
CA THR A 112 -10.17 -14.54 -35.63
C THR A 112 -11.05 -15.53 -36.39
N THR A 113 -11.26 -15.29 -37.68
CA THR A 113 -11.85 -16.27 -38.60
C THR A 113 -10.80 -16.94 -39.49
N ASN A 114 -9.52 -16.57 -39.32
CA ASN A 114 -8.39 -17.15 -40.04
C ASN A 114 -7.18 -17.30 -39.12
N ALA A 115 -7.24 -18.31 -38.25
CA ALA A 115 -6.19 -18.65 -37.30
C ALA A 115 -4.81 -18.83 -37.96
N ASN A 116 -4.79 -19.33 -39.20
CA ASN A 116 -3.57 -19.58 -39.96
C ASN A 116 -2.85 -18.29 -40.38
N ALA A 117 -3.55 -17.15 -40.51
CA ALA A 117 -2.93 -15.86 -40.83
C ALA A 117 -1.89 -15.42 -39.79
N TRP A 118 -2.05 -15.87 -38.55
CA TRP A 118 -1.02 -15.76 -37.51
C TRP A 118 -1.06 -16.98 -36.60
N SER A 119 -0.70 -18.13 -37.18
CA SER A 119 -0.84 -19.44 -36.54
C SER A 119 -0.18 -19.53 -35.15
N TRP A 120 0.98 -18.88 -34.96
CA TRP A 120 1.62 -18.84 -33.64
C TRP A 120 0.69 -18.23 -32.58
N TYR A 121 0.02 -17.11 -32.85
CA TYR A 121 -0.85 -16.47 -31.85
C TYR A 121 -2.11 -17.31 -31.58
N ASN A 122 -2.81 -17.74 -32.63
CA ASN A 122 -4.13 -18.38 -32.48
C ASN A 122 -4.06 -19.87 -32.15
N ASN A 123 -3.17 -20.62 -32.80
CA ASN A 123 -3.09 -22.07 -32.64
C ASN A 123 -2.06 -22.51 -31.59
N THR A 124 -0.95 -21.77 -31.42
CA THR A 124 0.11 -22.14 -30.47
C THR A 124 0.02 -21.42 -29.14
N PHE A 125 -0.09 -20.10 -29.14
CA PHE A 125 -0.06 -19.25 -27.94
C PHE A 125 -1.40 -19.28 -27.21
N LEU A 126 -2.51 -18.91 -27.87
CA LEU A 126 -3.86 -19.03 -27.31
C LEU A 126 -4.34 -20.47 -27.28
N GLY A 127 -4.09 -21.22 -28.35
CA GLY A 127 -4.58 -22.59 -28.53
C GLY A 127 -6.01 -22.70 -29.06
N SER A 128 -6.73 -21.59 -29.16
CA SER A 128 -8.16 -21.52 -29.49
C SER A 128 -8.49 -21.83 -30.96
N GLY A 129 -7.59 -21.51 -31.89
CA GLY A 129 -7.90 -21.60 -33.32
C GLY A 129 -8.86 -20.50 -33.76
N ASN A 130 -9.88 -20.83 -34.56
CA ASN A 130 -10.85 -19.85 -35.04
C ASN A 130 -11.97 -19.64 -34.03
N PHE A 131 -12.57 -18.46 -34.07
CA PHE A 131 -13.91 -18.24 -33.53
C PHE A 131 -14.89 -19.23 -34.17
N GLN A 132 -15.74 -19.86 -33.35
CA GLN A 132 -16.73 -20.84 -33.79
C GLN A 132 -18.16 -20.32 -33.67
N SER A 133 -18.52 -19.79 -32.49
CA SER A 133 -19.84 -19.22 -32.21
C SER A 133 -19.79 -18.34 -30.97
N ASN A 134 -20.88 -17.61 -30.72
CA ASN A 134 -21.06 -16.77 -29.54
C ASN A 134 -22.46 -16.92 -28.96
N THR A 135 -22.65 -16.45 -27.73
CA THR A 135 -23.98 -16.16 -27.18
C THR A 135 -24.35 -14.71 -27.44
N TRP A 136 -25.61 -14.40 -27.79
CA TRP A 136 -26.07 -13.02 -27.94
C TRP A 136 -27.17 -12.62 -26.97
N GLY A 137 -27.24 -11.32 -26.72
CA GLY A 137 -27.90 -10.76 -25.55
C GLY A 137 -27.05 -11.00 -24.30
N PRO A 138 -25.99 -10.18 -24.11
CA PRO A 138 -25.02 -10.35 -23.02
C PRO A 138 -25.71 -10.62 -21.69
N THR A 139 -25.25 -11.65 -20.98
CA THR A 139 -25.85 -12.07 -19.72
C THR A 139 -24.79 -12.64 -18.78
N THR A 140 -25.13 -12.77 -17.50
CA THR A 140 -24.27 -13.47 -16.54
C THR A 140 -24.25 -14.97 -16.82
N ALA A 141 -23.13 -15.64 -16.58
CA ALA A 141 -23.03 -17.09 -16.54
C ALA A 141 -22.55 -17.56 -15.16
N VAL A 142 -22.97 -18.75 -14.75
CA VAL A 142 -22.31 -19.45 -13.65
C VAL A 142 -21.04 -20.09 -14.22
N LEU A 143 -19.88 -19.68 -13.71
CA LEU A 143 -18.58 -20.23 -14.09
C LEU A 143 -18.17 -21.30 -13.09
N ARG A 144 -17.61 -22.40 -13.57
CA ARG A 144 -16.99 -23.45 -12.77
C ARG A 144 -15.47 -23.31 -12.80
N CYS A 145 -14.86 -23.11 -11.63
CA CYS A 145 -13.41 -23.12 -11.46
C CYS A 145 -12.90 -24.57 -11.43
N GLU A 146 -12.34 -25.04 -12.54
CA GLU A 146 -11.86 -26.42 -12.68
C GLU A 146 -10.48 -26.63 -12.07
N ASN A 147 -9.63 -25.59 -12.11
CA ASN A 147 -8.31 -25.63 -11.51
C ASN A 147 -8.19 -24.51 -10.47
N GLN A 148 -8.42 -24.85 -9.20
CA GLN A 148 -8.22 -23.94 -8.05
C GLN A 148 -6.80 -24.01 -7.47
N ASN A 149 -5.86 -24.73 -8.11
CA ASN A 149 -4.45 -24.74 -7.70
C ASN A 149 -3.66 -23.62 -8.37
N HIS A 150 -4.19 -23.01 -9.44
CA HIS A 150 -3.52 -21.92 -10.12
C HIS A 150 -3.61 -20.63 -9.29
N PRO A 151 -2.53 -19.82 -9.17
CA PRO A 151 -2.53 -18.62 -8.33
C PRO A 151 -3.65 -17.61 -8.63
N SER A 152 -4.11 -17.53 -9.88
CA SER A 152 -5.21 -16.65 -10.30
C SER A 152 -6.61 -17.13 -9.92
N THR A 153 -6.77 -18.40 -9.53
CA THR A 153 -8.07 -19.03 -9.23
C THR A 153 -8.15 -19.65 -7.85
N GLN A 154 -7.05 -19.75 -7.12
CA GLN A 154 -7.00 -20.40 -5.80
C GLN A 154 -7.88 -19.75 -4.73
N GLN A 155 -8.26 -18.50 -4.92
CA GLN A 155 -9.13 -17.75 -4.00
C GLN A 155 -10.58 -17.65 -4.51
N LEU A 156 -10.89 -18.26 -5.66
CA LEU A 156 -12.24 -18.31 -6.19
C LEU A 156 -12.99 -19.51 -5.60
N PRO A 157 -14.31 -19.41 -5.40
CA PRO A 157 -15.14 -20.57 -5.09
C PRO A 157 -15.19 -21.55 -6.27
N THR A 158 -15.62 -22.78 -6.03
CA THR A 158 -15.76 -23.81 -7.09
C THR A 158 -16.70 -23.36 -8.20
N THR A 159 -17.75 -22.61 -7.88
CA THR A 159 -18.62 -21.93 -8.85
C THR A 159 -18.91 -20.51 -8.42
N PHE A 160 -19.07 -19.60 -9.37
CA PHE A 160 -19.50 -18.21 -9.13
C PHE A 160 -20.24 -17.63 -10.33
N THR A 161 -21.08 -16.63 -10.10
CA THR A 161 -21.74 -15.88 -11.17
C THR A 161 -20.82 -14.78 -11.69
N SER A 162 -20.57 -14.77 -13.00
CA SER A 162 -19.78 -13.76 -13.69
C SER A 162 -20.49 -12.40 -13.71
N ALA A 163 -19.78 -11.35 -14.12
CA ALA A 163 -20.43 -10.17 -14.66
C ALA A 163 -21.16 -10.51 -15.98
N VAL A 164 -22.02 -9.59 -16.44
CA VAL A 164 -22.69 -9.72 -17.75
C VAL A 164 -21.65 -9.70 -18.86
N SER A 165 -21.70 -10.67 -19.77
CA SER A 165 -20.90 -10.64 -20.99
C SER A 165 -21.51 -11.42 -22.15
N GLU A 166 -20.98 -11.18 -23.33
CA GLU A 166 -21.04 -12.10 -24.46
C GLU A 166 -19.97 -13.19 -24.29
N TRP A 167 -20.27 -14.44 -24.64
CA TRP A 167 -19.36 -15.58 -24.51
C TRP A 167 -19.01 -16.17 -25.87
N TYR A 168 -17.73 -16.50 -26.09
CA TYR A 168 -17.24 -17.11 -27.33
C TYR A 168 -16.87 -18.59 -27.19
N ALA A 169 -17.11 -19.34 -28.26
CA ALA A 169 -16.64 -20.69 -28.47
C ALA A 169 -15.56 -20.72 -29.56
N TRP A 170 -14.68 -21.70 -29.47
CA TRP A 170 -13.47 -21.81 -30.28
C TRP A 170 -13.43 -23.14 -31.03
N SER A 171 -12.88 -23.12 -32.25
CA SER A 171 -12.84 -24.30 -33.11
C SER A 171 -11.97 -25.43 -32.56
N ASN A 172 -10.93 -25.10 -31.81
CA ASN A 172 -10.06 -26.10 -31.19
C ASN A 172 -10.61 -26.49 -29.81
N ASP A 173 -10.75 -27.78 -29.57
CA ASP A 173 -11.05 -28.30 -28.24
C ASP A 173 -9.81 -28.20 -27.35
N LEU A 174 -9.80 -27.20 -26.47
CA LEU A 174 -8.68 -26.91 -25.57
C LEU A 174 -8.35 -28.08 -24.63
N ARG A 175 -9.30 -28.99 -24.36
CA ARG A 175 -9.07 -30.17 -23.52
C ARG A 175 -8.07 -31.15 -24.14
N ASN A 176 -7.93 -31.12 -25.47
CA ASN A 176 -7.00 -31.97 -26.21
C ASN A 176 -5.60 -31.36 -26.31
N ASN A 177 -5.41 -30.12 -25.87
CA ASN A 177 -4.11 -29.44 -25.90
C ASN A 177 -3.43 -29.56 -24.54
N SER A 178 -2.44 -30.46 -24.44
CA SER A 178 -1.69 -30.69 -23.19
C SER A 178 -0.89 -29.48 -22.71
N ASN A 179 -0.68 -28.45 -23.52
CA ASN A 179 -0.05 -27.19 -23.10
C ASN A 179 -1.05 -26.25 -22.39
N ILE A 180 -2.35 -26.44 -22.59
CA ILE A 180 -3.38 -25.60 -21.99
C ILE A 180 -3.78 -26.16 -20.62
N SER A 181 -3.94 -25.27 -19.64
CA SER A 181 -4.71 -25.52 -18.43
C SER A 181 -5.97 -24.68 -18.50
N ILE A 182 -7.12 -25.34 -18.61
CA ILE A 182 -8.41 -24.68 -18.44
C ILE A 182 -8.54 -24.33 -16.96
N LEU A 183 -8.88 -23.07 -16.69
CA LEU A 183 -9.01 -22.55 -15.32
C LEU A 183 -10.48 -22.47 -14.94
N CYS A 184 -11.32 -21.90 -15.81
CA CYS A 184 -12.77 -21.88 -15.65
C CYS A 184 -13.50 -22.18 -16.96
N SER A 185 -14.67 -22.80 -16.85
CA SER A 185 -15.62 -23.04 -17.93
C SER A 185 -17.03 -22.59 -17.56
N ILE A 186 -17.93 -22.50 -18.55
CA ILE A 186 -19.36 -22.31 -18.31
C ILE A 186 -19.91 -23.55 -17.58
N ASP A 187 -20.51 -23.34 -16.40
CA ASP A 187 -21.19 -24.39 -15.66
C ASP A 187 -22.51 -24.79 -16.36
N PRO A 188 -22.85 -26.09 -16.44
CA PRO A 188 -24.09 -26.54 -17.08
C PRO A 188 -25.39 -25.93 -16.55
N SER A 189 -25.39 -25.44 -15.30
CA SER A 189 -26.53 -24.71 -14.73
C SER A 189 -26.84 -23.38 -15.41
N SER A 190 -25.93 -22.87 -16.25
CA SER A 190 -26.12 -21.65 -17.03
C SER A 190 -26.98 -21.83 -18.27
N PHE A 191 -27.28 -23.07 -18.68
CA PHE A 191 -28.01 -23.32 -19.92
C PHE A 191 -29.54 -23.27 -19.72
N PRO A 192 -30.30 -22.68 -20.68
CA PRO A 192 -29.81 -21.99 -21.88
C PRO A 192 -29.10 -20.67 -21.55
N LEU A 193 -27.96 -20.42 -22.22
CA LEU A 193 -27.13 -19.24 -22.03
C LEU A 193 -27.20 -18.33 -23.27
N GLY A 194 -27.53 -17.06 -23.05
CA GLY A 194 -27.91 -16.10 -24.08
C GLY A 194 -29.40 -15.79 -24.03
N THR A 195 -29.80 -14.61 -24.49
CA THR A 195 -31.22 -14.20 -24.54
C THR A 195 -31.75 -14.11 -25.98
N ASP A 196 -30.86 -14.06 -26.98
CA ASP A 196 -31.25 -14.23 -28.38
C ASP A 196 -31.40 -15.72 -28.70
N PRO A 197 -32.60 -16.20 -29.10
CA PRO A 197 -32.84 -17.62 -29.38
C PRO A 197 -31.99 -18.17 -30.54
N ASN A 198 -31.51 -17.33 -31.47
CA ASN A 198 -30.66 -17.74 -32.59
C ASN A 198 -29.17 -17.81 -32.24
N GLN A 199 -28.79 -17.24 -31.09
CA GLN A 199 -27.42 -17.20 -30.59
C GLN A 199 -27.44 -17.54 -29.10
N SER A 200 -28.12 -18.62 -28.73
CA SER A 200 -28.11 -19.18 -27.37
C SER A 200 -27.43 -20.55 -27.38
N TRP A 201 -26.69 -20.85 -26.33
CA TRP A 201 -26.16 -22.19 -26.09
C TRP A 201 -27.09 -22.95 -25.17
N TYR A 202 -27.47 -24.17 -25.55
CA TYR A 202 -28.41 -25.01 -24.78
C TYR A 202 -27.72 -26.16 -24.04
N SER A 203 -26.50 -26.48 -24.42
CA SER A 203 -25.63 -27.47 -23.79
C SER A 203 -24.22 -27.34 -24.36
N GLY A 204 -23.23 -27.95 -23.71
CA GLY A 204 -21.87 -28.02 -24.22
C GLY A 204 -20.83 -27.82 -23.13
N TYR A 205 -19.57 -27.76 -23.54
CA TYR A 205 -18.44 -27.47 -22.68
C TYR A 205 -17.66 -26.29 -23.28
N TYR A 206 -17.61 -25.18 -22.55
CA TYR A 206 -17.06 -23.92 -23.05
C TYR A 206 -16.01 -23.39 -22.08
N PRO A 207 -14.71 -23.59 -22.36
CA PRO A 207 -13.64 -22.99 -21.57
C PRO A 207 -13.60 -21.49 -21.84
N VAL A 208 -13.68 -20.70 -20.77
CA VAL A 208 -13.77 -19.23 -20.86
C VAL A 208 -12.63 -18.52 -20.13
N ILE A 209 -11.87 -19.25 -19.32
CA ILE A 209 -10.65 -18.73 -18.70
C ILE A 209 -9.60 -19.84 -18.77
N TRP A 210 -8.43 -19.56 -19.34
CA TRP A 210 -7.35 -20.54 -19.40
C TRP A 210 -5.96 -19.90 -19.43
N THR A 211 -4.95 -20.74 -19.24
CA THR A 211 -3.53 -20.40 -19.40
C THR A 211 -2.86 -21.42 -20.31
N ASN A 212 -1.88 -20.98 -21.10
CA ASN A 212 -0.94 -21.84 -21.79
C ASN A 212 0.33 -21.97 -20.95
N LYS A 213 0.62 -23.19 -20.48
CA LYS A 213 1.73 -23.50 -19.55
C LYS A 213 3.12 -23.16 -20.09
N ASN A 214 3.26 -22.98 -21.40
CA ASN A 214 4.52 -22.59 -22.02
C ASN A 214 4.81 -21.08 -21.90
N TYR A 215 3.84 -20.28 -21.46
CA TYR A 215 3.93 -18.83 -21.36
C TYR A 215 3.37 -18.32 -20.03
N LYS A 216 3.83 -17.15 -19.57
CA LYS A 216 3.14 -16.41 -18.51
C LYS A 216 1.94 -15.69 -19.12
N MET A 217 0.85 -16.41 -19.35
CA MET A 217 -0.30 -15.85 -20.03
C MET A 217 -1.62 -16.24 -19.37
N LEU A 218 -2.60 -15.34 -19.41
CA LEU A 218 -3.99 -15.63 -19.08
C LEU A 218 -4.88 -15.12 -20.21
N TYR A 219 -5.86 -15.91 -20.60
CA TYR A 219 -6.96 -15.43 -21.43
C TYR A 219 -8.24 -15.43 -20.61
N ALA A 220 -9.01 -14.34 -20.72
CA ALA A 220 -10.32 -14.19 -20.12
C ALA A 220 -11.34 -13.88 -21.22
N ASN A 221 -12.38 -14.70 -21.33
CA ASN A 221 -13.35 -14.57 -22.40
C ASN A 221 -14.33 -13.42 -22.20
N PHE A 222 -14.54 -12.93 -20.97
CA PHE A 222 -15.38 -11.76 -20.72
C PHE A 222 -14.68 -10.45 -21.12
N GLY A 223 -15.46 -9.41 -21.44
CA GLY A 223 -14.95 -8.10 -21.87
C GLY A 223 -15.89 -7.36 -22.83
N HIS A 224 -17.20 -7.54 -22.65
CA HIS A 224 -18.25 -6.98 -23.48
C HIS A 224 -19.47 -6.72 -22.61
N ASN A 225 -19.90 -5.46 -22.52
CA ASN A 225 -21.05 -5.09 -21.69
C ASN A 225 -22.39 -5.25 -22.43
N ASP A 226 -23.50 -5.30 -21.70
CA ASP A 226 -24.81 -5.01 -22.27
C ASP A 226 -24.94 -3.50 -22.49
N MET A 227 -25.58 -3.11 -23.59
CA MET A 227 -25.68 -1.72 -24.03
C MET A 227 -27.13 -1.30 -24.24
N ASN A 228 -27.41 -0.04 -23.94
CA ASN A 228 -28.50 0.68 -24.58
C ASN A 228 -27.96 1.32 -25.86
N TYR A 229 -28.12 0.64 -26.99
CA TYR A 229 -27.62 1.13 -28.28
C TYR A 229 -28.33 2.41 -28.76
N ALA A 230 -29.54 2.71 -28.29
CA ALA A 230 -30.23 3.94 -28.66
C ALA A 230 -29.58 5.20 -28.04
N THR A 231 -29.02 5.06 -26.84
CA THR A 231 -28.36 6.16 -26.11
C THR A 231 -26.84 6.01 -26.04
N ASN A 232 -26.30 4.91 -26.57
CA ASN A 232 -24.88 4.54 -26.48
C ASN A 232 -24.35 4.50 -25.04
N THR A 233 -25.13 3.95 -24.11
CA THR A 233 -24.78 3.85 -22.68
C THR A 233 -24.72 2.40 -22.22
N GLY A 234 -23.74 2.06 -21.39
CA GLY A 234 -23.66 0.75 -20.74
C GLY A 234 -24.86 0.48 -19.83
N LYS A 235 -25.40 -0.73 -19.89
CA LYS A 235 -26.41 -1.27 -18.97
C LYS A 235 -25.81 -2.22 -17.93
N SER A 236 -24.61 -2.69 -18.18
CA SER A 236 -23.84 -3.53 -17.27
C SER A 236 -22.41 -3.06 -17.17
N SER A 237 -21.68 -3.63 -16.21
CA SER A 237 -20.25 -3.41 -16.03
C SER A 237 -19.50 -4.73 -16.08
N THR A 238 -18.39 -4.79 -16.81
CA THR A 238 -17.51 -5.97 -16.83
C THR A 238 -16.91 -6.23 -15.44
N PHE A 239 -16.79 -5.19 -14.61
CA PHE A 239 -16.23 -5.25 -13.27
C PHE A 239 -17.30 -5.34 -12.16
N ALA A 240 -18.57 -5.66 -12.51
CA ALA A 240 -19.65 -5.77 -11.53
C ALA A 240 -19.49 -6.95 -10.55
N SER A 241 -18.80 -8.03 -10.95
CA SER A 241 -18.63 -9.22 -10.11
C SER A 241 -17.32 -9.14 -9.32
N ALA A 242 -17.40 -8.91 -8.01
CA ALA A 242 -16.23 -8.87 -7.14
C ALA A 242 -15.43 -10.20 -7.16
N THR A 243 -16.11 -11.34 -7.28
CA THR A 243 -15.48 -12.65 -7.41
C THR A 243 -14.71 -12.77 -8.73
N GLN A 244 -15.28 -12.32 -9.84
CA GLN A 244 -14.56 -12.26 -11.13
C GLN A 244 -13.36 -11.30 -11.06
N ASN A 245 -13.53 -10.14 -10.44
CA ASN A 245 -12.44 -9.17 -10.29
C ASN A 245 -11.27 -9.75 -9.49
N LYS A 246 -11.54 -10.64 -8.54
CA LYS A 246 -10.50 -11.36 -7.79
C LYS A 246 -9.60 -12.19 -8.71
N PHE A 247 -10.16 -12.84 -9.73
CA PHE A 247 -9.39 -13.54 -10.75
C PHE A 247 -8.46 -12.58 -11.52
N ILE A 248 -8.98 -11.43 -11.94
CA ILE A 248 -8.20 -10.43 -12.69
C ILE A 248 -7.01 -9.95 -11.87
N ILE A 249 -7.23 -9.60 -10.60
CA ILE A 249 -6.17 -9.11 -9.72
C ILE A 249 -5.17 -10.21 -9.38
N ASP A 250 -5.60 -11.39 -8.95
CA ASP A 250 -4.68 -12.48 -8.63
C ASP A 250 -3.90 -12.94 -9.86
N GLY A 251 -4.53 -12.90 -11.04
CA GLY A 251 -3.87 -13.10 -12.32
C GLY A 251 -2.79 -12.07 -12.60
N LEU A 252 -3.07 -10.78 -12.44
CA LEU A 252 -2.08 -9.71 -12.63
C LEU A 252 -0.90 -9.81 -11.65
N LEU A 253 -1.18 -10.10 -10.37
CA LEU A 253 -0.13 -10.30 -9.36
C LEU A 253 0.79 -11.47 -9.73
N TRP A 254 0.20 -12.60 -10.15
CA TRP A 254 0.95 -13.76 -10.61
C TRP A 254 1.78 -13.46 -11.87
N LEU A 255 1.20 -12.80 -12.87
CA LEU A 255 1.89 -12.38 -14.10
C LEU A 255 3.06 -11.44 -13.79
N GLY A 256 2.85 -10.49 -12.86
CA GLY A 256 3.85 -9.57 -12.35
C GLY A 256 4.95 -10.22 -11.49
N GLY A 257 4.86 -11.52 -11.22
CA GLY A 257 5.86 -12.27 -10.46
C GLY A 257 5.81 -11.99 -8.95
N VAL A 258 4.67 -11.54 -8.43
CA VAL A 258 4.50 -11.24 -7.01
C VAL A 258 3.47 -12.17 -6.37
N PRO A 259 3.58 -12.46 -5.05
CA PRO A 259 2.63 -13.34 -4.38
C PRO A 259 1.20 -12.80 -4.50
N THR A 260 0.29 -13.69 -4.86
CA THR A 260 -1.15 -13.49 -4.68
C THR A 260 -1.46 -13.56 -3.18
N GLY A 261 -2.54 -12.91 -2.75
CA GLY A 261 -2.86 -12.83 -1.34
C GLY A 261 -4.20 -12.16 -1.07
N PRO A 262 -4.56 -11.98 0.22
CA PRO A 262 -5.70 -11.17 0.58
C PRO A 262 -5.46 -9.73 0.10
N THR A 263 -6.55 -8.99 -0.13
CA THR A 263 -6.50 -7.56 -0.47
C THR A 263 -5.58 -6.82 0.50
N PRO A 264 -4.57 -6.07 -0.01
CA PRO A 264 -3.70 -5.26 0.82
C PRO A 264 -4.51 -4.24 1.61
N ALA A 265 -4.13 -4.07 2.87
CA ALA A 265 -4.72 -3.07 3.73
C ALA A 265 -4.14 -1.69 3.38
N ILE A 266 -5.01 -0.68 3.21
CA ILE A 266 -4.62 0.68 2.84
C ILE A 266 -3.86 1.33 4.01
N PRO A 267 -2.62 1.83 3.83
CA PRO A 267 -1.86 2.42 4.92
C PRO A 267 -2.50 3.71 5.42
N ILE A 268 -2.61 3.83 6.75
CA ILE A 268 -3.13 5.02 7.46
C ILE A 268 -2.04 5.52 8.43
N PRO A 269 -1.63 6.81 8.42
CA PRO A 269 -2.22 7.96 7.74
C PRO A 269 -2.19 7.90 6.21
N GLY A 270 -3.20 8.50 5.57
CA GLY A 270 -3.35 8.49 4.11
C GLY A 270 -4.77 8.83 3.66
N THR A 271 -4.95 8.98 2.34
CA THR A 271 -6.27 9.19 1.73
C THR A 271 -6.76 7.89 1.08
N VAL A 272 -8.00 7.55 1.38
CA VAL A 272 -8.77 6.42 0.85
C VAL A 272 -9.81 7.00 -0.12
N GLN A 273 -9.76 6.59 -1.39
CA GLN A 273 -10.83 6.92 -2.34
C GLN A 273 -12.12 6.21 -1.93
N ALA A 274 -13.26 6.87 -2.04
CA ALA A 274 -14.52 6.35 -1.53
C ALA A 274 -14.93 5.05 -2.23
N GLU A 275 -14.67 4.96 -3.53
CA GLU A 275 -14.92 3.79 -4.36
C GLU A 275 -13.93 2.64 -4.13
N ASN A 276 -12.84 2.87 -3.39
CA ASN A 276 -11.84 1.84 -3.06
C ASN A 276 -12.23 1.01 -1.82
N TYR A 277 -13.51 0.66 -1.71
CA TYR A 277 -14.02 -0.22 -0.66
C TYR A 277 -13.70 -1.69 -0.95
N THR A 278 -13.54 -2.47 0.11
CA THR A 278 -13.37 -3.93 0.04
C THR A 278 -14.69 -4.69 -0.01
N SER A 279 -15.75 -4.10 0.53
CA SER A 279 -17.13 -4.61 0.46
C SER A 279 -18.10 -3.45 0.66
N MET A 280 -19.32 -3.56 0.15
CA MET A 280 -20.34 -2.52 0.30
C MET A 280 -21.75 -3.09 0.25
N SER A 281 -22.74 -2.26 0.59
CA SER A 281 -24.15 -2.52 0.33
C SER A 281 -24.88 -1.22 0.00
N GLY A 282 -25.74 -1.26 -1.04
CA GLY A 282 -26.71 -0.22 -1.40
C GLY A 282 -26.18 0.96 -2.22
N ILE A 283 -24.87 1.17 -2.23
CA ILE A 283 -24.25 2.31 -2.91
C ILE A 283 -24.04 2.10 -4.42
N GLN A 284 -23.83 3.19 -5.14
CA GLN A 284 -23.33 3.19 -6.53
C GLN A 284 -22.16 4.16 -6.69
N THR A 285 -21.42 4.03 -7.79
CA THR A 285 -20.35 4.96 -8.16
C THR A 285 -20.73 5.77 -9.41
N GLU A 286 -20.23 6.99 -9.50
CA GLU A 286 -20.38 7.86 -10.68
C GLU A 286 -19.13 8.71 -10.89
N THR A 287 -18.96 9.29 -12.09
CA THR A 287 -17.82 10.18 -12.37
C THR A 287 -17.91 11.44 -11.52
N THR A 288 -16.82 11.76 -10.81
CA THR A 288 -16.73 12.99 -10.01
C THR A 288 -16.23 14.16 -10.83
N THR A 289 -16.79 15.35 -10.60
CA THR A 289 -16.24 16.62 -11.09
C THR A 289 -15.34 17.32 -10.08
N ASP A 290 -15.02 16.67 -8.95
CA ASP A 290 -14.09 17.22 -7.97
C ASP A 290 -12.67 17.30 -8.54
N THR A 291 -11.82 18.08 -7.87
CA THR A 291 -10.41 18.17 -8.23
C THR A 291 -9.74 16.80 -8.12
N GLY A 292 -9.10 16.36 -9.20
CA GLY A 292 -8.47 15.03 -9.31
C GLY A 292 -9.23 14.05 -10.22
N GLY A 293 -10.52 14.32 -10.52
CA GLY A 293 -11.35 13.42 -11.31
C GLY A 293 -11.54 12.05 -10.65
N GLY A 294 -11.87 11.03 -11.44
CA GLY A 294 -12.12 9.67 -10.95
C GLY A 294 -13.60 9.41 -10.71
N LEU A 295 -13.91 8.60 -9.69
CA LEU A 295 -15.28 8.29 -9.30
C LEU A 295 -15.57 8.85 -7.89
N ASN A 296 -16.84 9.07 -7.59
CA ASN A 296 -17.33 9.19 -6.22
C ASN A 296 -18.35 8.09 -5.93
N VAL A 297 -18.59 7.84 -4.65
CA VAL A 297 -19.74 7.06 -4.19
C VAL A 297 -20.95 7.98 -4.09
N GLY A 298 -22.13 7.48 -4.46
CA GLY A 298 -23.41 8.17 -4.41
C GLY A 298 -24.58 7.22 -4.24
N TYR A 299 -25.80 7.74 -4.43
CA TYR A 299 -27.06 7.00 -4.24
C TYR A 299 -27.18 6.41 -2.83
N THR A 300 -26.76 7.19 -1.84
CA THR A 300 -26.69 6.73 -0.45
C THR A 300 -28.06 6.77 0.21
N ASP A 301 -28.45 5.64 0.81
CA ASP A 301 -29.65 5.45 1.61
C ASP A 301 -29.31 5.05 3.06
N ALA A 302 -30.25 5.29 3.98
CA ALA A 302 -30.06 4.88 5.37
C ALA A 302 -29.95 3.35 5.47
N GLY A 303 -28.85 2.87 6.04
CA GLY A 303 -28.55 1.43 6.13
C GLY A 303 -27.43 0.97 5.19
N ASP A 304 -27.10 1.75 4.17
CA ASP A 304 -25.98 1.48 3.26
C ASP A 304 -24.64 1.53 4.00
N TRP A 305 -23.64 0.82 3.47
CA TRP A 305 -22.32 0.82 4.08
C TRP A 305 -21.19 0.49 3.11
N LEU A 306 -19.98 0.90 3.50
CA LEU A 306 -18.72 0.67 2.80
C LEU A 306 -17.68 0.16 3.81
N ASP A 307 -17.05 -0.97 3.54
CA ASP A 307 -15.96 -1.53 4.36
C ASP A 307 -14.60 -1.27 3.70
N TYR A 308 -13.66 -0.72 4.45
CA TYR A 308 -12.29 -0.46 4.03
C TYR A 308 -11.33 -1.28 4.89
N LYS A 309 -10.50 -2.11 4.25
CA LYS A 309 -9.39 -2.76 4.92
C LYS A 309 -8.22 -1.79 5.00
N VAL A 310 -7.83 -1.40 6.20
CA VAL A 310 -6.77 -0.40 6.45
C VAL A 310 -5.69 -0.97 7.35
N ASN A 311 -4.45 -0.47 7.21
CA ASN A 311 -3.33 -0.77 8.09
C ASN A 311 -2.87 0.51 8.78
N VAL A 312 -3.32 0.69 10.02
CA VAL A 312 -3.00 1.86 10.83
C VAL A 312 -1.57 1.72 11.34
N GLN A 313 -0.66 2.54 10.81
CA GLN A 313 0.78 2.43 11.09
C GLN A 313 1.09 2.69 12.57
N THR A 314 0.37 3.63 13.19
CA THR A 314 0.55 4.01 14.59
C THR A 314 -0.80 4.18 15.28
N ALA A 315 -0.99 3.58 16.45
CA ALA A 315 -2.20 3.78 17.24
C ALA A 315 -2.32 5.24 17.69
N GLY A 316 -3.52 5.80 17.66
CA GLY A 316 -3.73 7.18 18.12
C GLY A 316 -5.02 7.79 17.62
N THR A 317 -5.23 9.06 17.93
CA THR A 317 -6.36 9.83 17.41
C THR A 317 -6.02 10.37 16.03
N TYR A 318 -6.94 10.18 15.08
CA TYR A 318 -6.86 10.65 13.71
C TYR A 318 -7.90 11.74 13.47
N ASN A 319 -7.49 12.82 12.81
CA ASN A 319 -8.38 13.76 12.15
C ASN A 319 -8.83 13.11 10.84
N ILE A 320 -10.12 12.83 10.76
CA ILE A 320 -10.72 12.16 9.61
C ILE A 320 -11.50 13.21 8.83
N GLN A 321 -11.15 13.34 7.56
CA GLN A 321 -11.76 14.28 6.65
C GLN A 321 -12.60 13.52 5.63
N TYR A 322 -13.83 13.96 5.40
CA TYR A 322 -14.71 13.42 4.37
C TYR A 322 -14.95 14.50 3.32
N ARG A 323 -14.63 14.18 2.06
CA ARG A 323 -14.93 15.05 0.92
C ARG A 323 -16.31 14.70 0.37
N VAL A 324 -17.28 15.57 0.60
CA VAL A 324 -18.70 15.26 0.40
C VAL A 324 -19.41 16.34 -0.42
N ALA A 325 -20.49 15.94 -1.08
CA ALA A 325 -21.42 16.82 -1.77
C ALA A 325 -22.86 16.37 -1.48
N ALA A 326 -23.79 17.30 -1.30
CA ALA A 326 -25.18 16.99 -1.04
C ALA A 326 -26.08 18.11 -1.59
N GLN A 327 -27.08 17.74 -2.40
CA GLN A 327 -27.89 18.74 -3.11
C GLN A 327 -28.89 19.46 -2.21
N THR A 328 -29.72 18.71 -1.48
CA THR A 328 -30.87 19.27 -0.75
C THR A 328 -30.99 18.81 0.70
N THR A 329 -30.47 17.62 1.02
CA THR A 329 -30.64 16.98 2.33
C THR A 329 -29.30 16.80 3.01
N ALA A 330 -29.21 17.14 4.29
CA ALA A 330 -28.02 16.87 5.08
C ALA A 330 -27.91 15.36 5.35
N GLY A 331 -26.75 14.79 5.09
CA GLY A 331 -26.45 13.39 5.36
C GLY A 331 -25.85 13.16 6.74
N SER A 332 -25.71 11.90 7.14
CA SER A 332 -24.88 11.54 8.28
C SER A 332 -24.28 10.16 8.14
N ILE A 333 -23.04 10.01 8.60
CA ILE A 333 -22.26 8.77 8.54
C ILE A 333 -21.65 8.43 9.88
N GLN A 334 -21.51 7.14 10.14
CA GLN A 334 -20.75 6.59 11.26
C GLN A 334 -19.51 5.89 10.75
N LEU A 335 -18.35 6.21 11.32
CA LEU A 335 -17.16 5.38 11.22
C LEU A 335 -17.22 4.32 12.30
N LYS A 336 -17.12 3.04 11.94
CA LYS A 336 -17.18 1.91 12.87
C LYS A 336 -15.97 0.98 12.70
N ASN A 337 -15.64 0.28 13.78
CA ASN A 337 -14.80 -0.92 13.74
C ASN A 337 -15.60 -2.06 14.38
N GLY A 338 -16.00 -3.04 13.56
CA GLY A 338 -17.03 -4.01 13.92
C GLY A 338 -18.35 -3.31 14.31
N ASN A 339 -18.88 -3.66 15.49
CA ASN A 339 -20.11 -3.05 15.99
C ASN A 339 -19.89 -1.71 16.71
N THR A 340 -18.64 -1.36 17.03
CA THR A 340 -18.31 -0.14 17.78
C THR A 340 -18.35 1.08 16.87
N VAL A 341 -19.14 2.09 17.24
CA VAL A 341 -19.12 3.41 16.58
C VAL A 341 -17.93 4.21 17.12
N LEU A 342 -17.01 4.56 16.24
CA LEU A 342 -15.81 5.33 16.56
C LEU A 342 -16.05 6.84 16.43
N ALA A 343 -16.84 7.25 15.44
CA ALA A 343 -17.26 8.63 15.23
C ALA A 343 -18.60 8.69 14.49
N THR A 344 -19.37 9.74 14.73
CA THR A 344 -20.55 10.11 13.94
C THR A 344 -20.31 11.50 13.36
N THR A 345 -20.55 11.67 12.07
CA THR A 345 -20.32 12.92 11.35
C THR A 345 -21.57 13.33 10.58
N THR A 346 -22.02 14.56 10.82
CA THR A 346 -23.07 15.21 10.01
C THR A 346 -22.47 15.84 8.76
N LEU A 347 -23.12 15.66 7.62
CA LEU A 347 -22.68 16.12 6.31
C LEU A 347 -23.58 17.27 5.85
N PRO A 348 -23.04 18.47 5.58
CA PRO A 348 -23.84 19.64 5.23
C PRO A 348 -24.37 19.56 3.80
N VAL A 349 -25.46 20.28 3.54
CA VAL A 349 -25.94 20.57 2.18
C VAL A 349 -24.95 21.50 1.49
N THR A 350 -24.49 21.12 0.30
CA THR A 350 -23.56 21.91 -0.52
C THR A 350 -24.24 22.58 -1.71
N GLY A 351 -25.49 22.21 -2.02
CA GLY A 351 -26.33 22.85 -3.04
C GLY A 351 -26.35 22.13 -4.40
N ALA A 352 -25.44 21.17 -4.64
CA ALA A 352 -25.47 20.28 -5.81
C ALA A 352 -24.71 18.97 -5.54
N TRP A 353 -25.04 17.92 -6.32
CA TRP A 353 -24.43 16.58 -6.22
C TRP A 353 -22.91 16.55 -6.47
N GLN A 354 -22.40 17.59 -7.12
CA GLN A 354 -21.00 17.70 -7.51
C GLN A 354 -20.38 19.03 -7.03
N THR A 355 -21.03 19.70 -6.05
CA THR A 355 -20.43 20.83 -5.33
C THR A 355 -19.85 20.32 -4.02
N TRP A 356 -18.53 20.36 -3.91
CA TRP A 356 -17.79 19.59 -2.92
C TRP A 356 -17.29 20.44 -1.74
N THR A 357 -17.48 19.95 -0.52
CA THR A 357 -16.89 20.49 0.70
C THR A 357 -16.18 19.39 1.49
N THR A 358 -15.31 19.78 2.43
CA THR A 358 -14.61 18.84 3.30
C THR A 358 -15.06 19.05 4.74
N VAL A 359 -15.56 17.98 5.37
CA VAL A 359 -15.93 17.98 6.79
C VAL A 359 -14.99 17.11 7.60
N ASN A 360 -14.78 17.48 8.85
CA ASN A 360 -13.81 16.84 9.72
C ASN A 360 -14.49 16.20 10.93
N THR A 361 -13.92 15.10 11.41
CA THR A 361 -14.23 14.50 12.71
C THR A 361 -12.94 13.91 13.29
N THR A 362 -13.00 13.37 14.51
CA THR A 362 -11.88 12.62 15.08
C THR A 362 -12.31 11.24 15.53
N ALA A 363 -11.40 10.27 15.41
CA ALA A 363 -11.57 8.94 15.98
C ALA A 363 -10.22 8.39 16.45
N THR A 364 -10.25 7.58 17.51
CA THR A 364 -9.08 6.83 17.95
C THR A 364 -9.02 5.49 17.24
N LEU A 365 -7.90 5.21 16.58
CA LEU A 365 -7.64 3.97 15.85
C LEU A 365 -6.52 3.19 16.53
N ALA A 366 -6.70 1.88 16.69
CA ALA A 366 -5.64 0.97 17.11
C ALA A 366 -4.63 0.77 15.96
N ALA A 367 -3.37 0.45 16.27
CA ALA A 367 -2.38 0.10 15.25
C ALA A 367 -2.68 -1.28 14.63
N GLY A 368 -2.24 -1.46 13.38
CA GLY A 368 -2.33 -2.72 12.64
C GLY A 368 -3.48 -2.78 11.63
N GLU A 369 -3.59 -3.93 10.97
CA GLU A 369 -4.66 -4.20 10.00
C GLU A 369 -6.02 -4.29 10.71
N GLN A 370 -6.99 -3.54 10.22
CA GLN A 370 -8.38 -3.61 10.67
C GLN A 370 -9.34 -3.25 9.54
N THR A 371 -10.61 -3.61 9.69
CA THR A 371 -11.67 -3.19 8.77
C THR A 371 -12.43 -2.03 9.40
N LEU A 372 -12.43 -0.89 8.72
CA LEU A 372 -13.24 0.25 9.09
C LEU A 372 -14.48 0.30 8.20
N ARG A 373 -15.65 0.44 8.82
CA ARG A 373 -16.93 0.60 8.11
C ARG A 373 -17.35 2.06 8.13
N LEU A 374 -17.73 2.60 6.97
CA LEU A 374 -18.62 3.74 6.91
C LEU A 374 -20.05 3.25 6.79
N GLN A 375 -20.85 3.53 7.82
CA GLN A 375 -22.28 3.23 7.85
C GLN A 375 -23.05 4.51 7.55
N VAL A 376 -23.90 4.48 6.54
CA VAL A 376 -24.84 5.57 6.24
C VAL A 376 -25.98 5.52 7.24
N VAL A 377 -26.12 6.59 8.03
CA VAL A 377 -27.21 6.77 8.99
C VAL A 377 -28.34 7.60 8.38
N THR A 378 -27.97 8.62 7.61
CA THR A 378 -28.90 9.41 6.79
C THR A 378 -28.27 9.60 5.43
N GLY A 379 -28.94 9.13 4.38
CA GLY A 379 -28.50 9.20 3.00
C GLY A 379 -28.58 10.60 2.38
N GLY A 380 -28.50 10.68 1.06
CA GLY A 380 -28.66 11.92 0.31
C GLY A 380 -27.39 12.73 0.08
N PHE A 381 -26.23 12.05 0.03
CA PHE A 381 -24.94 12.68 -0.25
C PHE A 381 -24.06 11.80 -1.16
N ASN A 382 -23.10 12.46 -1.80
CA ASN A 382 -21.97 11.87 -2.48
C ASN A 382 -20.71 11.97 -1.61
N LEU A 383 -19.83 10.96 -1.70
CA LEU A 383 -18.55 10.89 -1.00
C LEU A 383 -17.43 10.62 -2.01
N ASN A 384 -16.43 11.49 -2.08
CA ASN A 384 -15.31 11.34 -3.01
C ASN A 384 -14.13 10.60 -2.36
N TRP A 385 -13.68 11.06 -1.19
CA TRP A 385 -12.58 10.41 -0.47
C TRP A 385 -12.68 10.64 1.03
N ILE A 386 -11.93 9.81 1.76
CA ILE A 386 -11.74 9.85 3.20
C ILE A 386 -10.25 10.04 3.47
N SER A 387 -9.85 11.10 4.16
CA SER A 387 -8.45 11.30 4.54
C SER A 387 -8.27 11.12 6.03
N PHE A 388 -7.27 10.33 6.41
CA PHE A 388 -6.88 10.11 7.79
C PHE A 388 -5.53 10.78 8.01
N ALA A 389 -5.55 11.93 8.66
CA ALA A 389 -4.34 12.56 9.19
C ALA A 389 -4.26 12.24 10.68
N SER A 390 -3.06 11.98 11.22
CA SER A 390 -2.93 11.88 12.68
C SER A 390 -3.39 13.20 13.30
N ALA A 391 -4.35 13.16 14.23
CA ALA A 391 -4.86 14.36 14.92
C ALA A 391 -3.75 15.03 15.74
N ASN A 392 -2.75 14.23 16.14
CA ASN A 392 -1.52 14.70 16.75
C ASN A 392 -0.30 14.06 16.07
N PRO A 393 0.68 14.81 15.52
CA PRO A 393 2.02 14.29 15.41
C PRO A 393 2.56 14.20 16.84
N VAL A 394 2.46 13.01 17.43
CA VAL A 394 3.44 12.61 18.44
C VAL A 394 4.80 12.86 17.81
N ALA A 395 5.70 13.53 18.53
CA ALA A 395 7.06 13.78 18.03
C ALA A 395 7.57 12.50 17.35
N PRO A 396 8.08 12.56 16.11
CA PRO A 396 8.37 11.36 15.32
C PRO A 396 9.65 10.68 15.81
N VAL A 397 9.64 10.26 17.07
CA VAL A 397 10.75 9.60 17.78
C VAL A 397 11.20 8.39 16.98
N GLY A 398 12.51 8.29 16.78
CA GLY A 398 13.11 7.25 15.94
C GLY A 398 13.13 7.59 14.45
N SER A 399 12.68 8.78 14.05
CA SER A 399 12.77 9.29 12.67
C SER A 399 13.82 10.39 12.54
N VAL A 400 14.32 10.56 11.32
CA VAL A 400 15.08 11.72 10.87
C VAL A 400 14.12 12.69 10.20
N ILE A 401 14.16 13.96 10.60
CA ILE A 401 13.30 15.02 10.08
C ILE A 401 14.09 16.19 9.51
N THR A 402 13.47 17.00 8.67
CA THR A 402 13.88 18.39 8.42
C THR A 402 12.96 19.34 9.18
N LEU A 403 13.48 20.52 9.55
CA LEU A 403 12.70 21.61 10.14
C LEU A 403 12.74 22.82 9.20
N ARG A 404 11.58 23.43 8.95
CA ARG A 404 11.44 24.59 8.07
C ARG A 404 10.71 25.71 8.80
N GLY A 405 11.31 26.89 8.89
CA GLY A 405 10.70 28.06 9.52
C GLY A 405 9.58 28.67 8.68
N ASN A 406 8.89 29.66 9.23
CA ASN A 406 7.83 30.42 8.54
C ASN A 406 8.33 31.20 7.31
N ASN A 407 9.64 31.46 7.22
CA ASN A 407 10.30 32.04 6.05
C ASN A 407 10.49 31.06 4.89
N ASN A 408 9.96 29.83 5.01
CA ASN A 408 10.09 28.78 4.01
C ASN A 408 11.54 28.33 3.75
N LEU A 409 12.46 28.52 4.70
CA LEU A 409 13.83 28.02 4.65
C LEU A 409 14.07 26.95 5.72
N TYR A 410 15.04 26.07 5.47
CA TYR A 410 15.40 24.96 6.35
C TYR A 410 16.36 25.42 7.46
N VAL A 411 16.16 24.83 8.63
CA VAL A 411 17.05 24.93 9.78
C VAL A 411 18.27 24.06 9.54
N SER A 412 19.46 24.64 9.70
CA SER A 412 20.74 23.92 9.65
C SER A 412 21.33 23.76 11.04
N GLY A 413 21.82 22.56 11.34
CA GLY A 413 22.68 22.30 12.49
C GLY A 413 24.09 22.86 12.33
N GLU A 414 24.42 23.38 11.13
CA GLU A 414 25.70 24.05 10.82
C GLU A 414 26.92 23.18 11.19
N ASN A 415 26.78 21.85 11.03
CA ASN A 415 27.77 20.84 11.44
C ASN A 415 28.24 20.94 12.92
N GLY A 416 27.52 21.69 13.74
CA GLY A 416 27.90 22.05 15.10
C GLY A 416 29.17 22.89 15.22
N THR A 417 29.54 23.67 14.20
CA THR A 417 30.70 24.59 14.26
C THR A 417 30.30 26.03 14.57
N GLN A 418 29.02 26.38 14.42
CA GLN A 418 28.47 27.71 14.69
C GLN A 418 27.02 27.62 15.19
N ALA A 419 26.42 28.77 15.51
CA ALA A 419 25.02 28.86 15.90
C ALA A 419 24.09 28.47 14.75
N MET A 420 22.96 27.85 15.08
CA MET A 420 22.00 27.33 14.09
C MET A 420 21.30 28.48 13.36
N ARG A 421 21.06 28.29 12.06
CA ARG A 421 20.41 29.26 11.18
C ARG A 421 19.25 28.63 10.40
N CYS A 422 18.20 29.41 10.16
CA CYS A 422 17.05 29.02 9.34
C CYS A 422 17.11 29.69 7.96
N THR A 423 18.15 29.39 7.17
CA THR A 423 18.48 30.11 5.92
C THR A 423 18.63 29.21 4.70
N ARG A 424 18.51 27.88 4.85
CA ARG A 424 18.83 26.94 3.76
C ARG A 424 17.66 26.77 2.79
N THR A 425 17.93 26.85 1.49
CA THR A 425 16.92 26.70 0.43
C THR A 425 16.61 25.25 0.09
N ALA A 426 17.50 24.31 0.47
CA ALA A 426 17.33 22.87 0.29
C ALA A 426 17.93 22.11 1.48
N PRO A 427 17.37 20.95 1.86
CA PRO A 427 17.90 20.15 2.94
C PRO A 427 19.04 19.23 2.44
N GLN A 428 20.18 19.27 3.13
CA GLN A 428 21.29 18.34 2.98
C GLN A 428 21.51 17.61 4.32
N THR A 429 22.72 17.11 4.58
CA THR A 429 23.02 16.32 5.78
C THR A 429 22.97 17.14 7.08
N TRP A 430 23.20 18.46 7.02
CA TRP A 430 23.19 19.33 8.21
C TRP A 430 21.79 19.84 8.56
N GLU A 431 20.84 19.77 7.63
CA GLU A 431 19.44 20.18 7.82
C GLU A 431 18.54 19.01 8.28
N GLN A 432 19.17 17.85 8.51
CA GLN A 432 18.51 16.64 8.98
C GLN A 432 18.76 16.42 10.48
N PHE A 433 17.70 16.14 11.22
CA PHE A 433 17.69 15.97 12.68
C PHE A 433 17.04 14.64 13.05
N SER A 434 17.77 13.76 13.72
CA SER A 434 17.19 12.61 14.41
C SER A 434 16.37 13.10 15.60
N VAL A 435 15.12 12.62 15.71
CA VAL A 435 14.25 12.86 16.86
C VAL A 435 14.38 11.69 17.83
N LEU A 436 14.89 11.97 19.03
CA LEU A 436 15.21 10.96 20.03
C LEU A 436 14.32 11.14 21.26
N SER A 437 13.87 10.04 21.86
CA SER A 437 13.14 10.07 23.11
C SER A 437 14.07 10.49 24.26
N ALA A 438 13.56 11.30 25.18
CA ALA A 438 14.25 11.68 26.41
C ALA A 438 13.36 11.45 27.64
N THR A 439 13.95 11.64 28.83
CA THR A 439 13.22 11.52 30.09
C THR A 439 12.15 12.62 30.24
N GLY A 440 11.11 12.34 31.02
CA GLY A 440 10.06 13.33 31.33
C GLY A 440 9.13 13.68 30.16
N GLY A 441 9.03 12.82 29.14
CA GLY A 441 8.14 13.03 27.98
C GLY A 441 8.67 14.03 26.96
N LYS A 442 9.94 14.43 27.08
CA LYS A 442 10.62 15.37 26.18
C LYS A 442 11.31 14.63 25.03
N ILE A 443 11.77 15.41 24.05
CA ILE A 443 12.61 14.93 22.95
C ILE A 443 13.97 15.61 22.92
N ALA A 444 14.93 14.96 22.29
CA ALA A 444 16.21 15.55 21.91
C ALA A 444 16.36 15.52 20.38
N LEU A 445 16.93 16.56 19.80
CA LEU A 445 17.25 16.64 18.38
C LEU A 445 18.74 16.43 18.17
N ARG A 446 19.13 15.62 17.18
CA ARG A 446 20.53 15.32 16.88
C ARG A 446 20.82 15.43 15.38
N SER A 447 21.78 16.25 14.98
CA SER A 447 22.27 16.35 13.61
C SER A 447 23.76 16.07 13.57
N MET A 448 24.24 15.36 12.54
CA MET A 448 25.67 15.00 12.38
C MET A 448 26.30 14.40 13.64
N GLY A 449 25.54 13.60 14.37
CA GLY A 449 25.99 12.97 15.61
C GLY A 449 26.05 13.88 16.85
N LYS A 450 25.64 15.15 16.74
CA LYS A 450 25.66 16.14 17.83
C LYS A 450 24.25 16.60 18.21
N TYR A 451 24.00 16.85 19.48
CA TYR A 451 22.71 17.27 20.02
C TYR A 451 22.53 18.79 19.93
N VAL A 452 21.29 19.19 19.65
CA VAL A 452 20.83 20.58 19.68
C VAL A 452 20.67 21.02 21.13
N SER A 453 21.31 22.13 21.49
CA SER A 453 21.27 22.77 22.80
C SER A 453 20.52 24.09 22.68
N SER A 454 19.49 24.27 23.51
CA SER A 454 18.79 25.55 23.69
C SER A 454 19.67 26.64 24.31
N GLU A 455 20.85 26.27 24.82
CA GLU A 455 21.74 27.12 25.62
C GLU A 455 21.01 27.77 26.81
N ASN A 456 19.90 27.17 27.25
CA ASN A 456 18.99 27.72 28.24
C ASN A 456 18.48 29.15 27.91
N GLY A 457 18.57 29.57 26.64
CA GLY A 457 18.25 30.92 26.19
C GLY A 457 19.30 31.99 26.51
N ALA A 458 20.46 31.62 27.06
CA ALA A 458 21.54 32.57 27.39
C ALA A 458 22.32 33.03 26.15
N THR A 459 22.45 32.14 25.17
CA THR A 459 23.11 32.40 23.88
C THR A 459 22.29 31.77 22.74
N ALA A 460 22.74 31.96 21.50
CA ALA A 460 22.10 31.35 20.33
C ALA A 460 22.19 29.82 20.38
N ILE A 461 21.17 29.15 19.86
CA ILE A 461 21.04 27.69 19.83
C ILE A 461 22.20 27.10 19.01
N THR A 462 22.83 26.04 19.54
CA THR A 462 23.92 25.33 18.86
C THR A 462 23.62 23.84 18.71
N CYS A 463 24.18 23.18 17.69
CA CYS A 463 24.07 21.73 17.50
C CYS A 463 25.43 21.04 17.66
N ASN A 464 26.09 21.24 18.80
CA ASN A 464 27.49 20.81 18.99
C ASN A 464 27.71 19.83 20.15
N ARG A 465 26.66 19.46 20.91
CA ARG A 465 26.80 18.65 22.13
C ARG A 465 26.97 17.17 21.81
N THR A 466 27.87 16.48 22.52
CA THR A 466 28.11 15.04 22.32
C THR A 466 27.20 14.14 23.16
N ALA A 467 26.45 14.72 24.11
CA ALA A 467 25.46 14.05 24.94
C ALA A 467 24.28 14.98 25.22
N ALA A 468 23.11 14.40 25.50
CA ALA A 468 21.91 15.14 25.91
C ALA A 468 21.91 15.36 27.43
N GLY A 469 21.94 16.61 27.85
CA GLY A 469 21.67 17.09 29.20
C GLY A 469 20.42 17.98 29.22
N ALA A 470 20.25 18.75 30.29
CA ALA A 470 19.04 19.55 30.49
C ALA A 470 18.80 20.60 29.39
N THR A 471 19.85 21.17 28.80
CA THR A 471 19.69 22.20 27.76
C THR A 471 19.37 21.61 26.38
N GLU A 472 19.50 20.29 26.19
CA GLU A 472 19.27 19.61 24.92
C GLU A 472 17.88 18.96 24.82
N LEU A 473 17.04 19.14 25.84
CA LEU A 473 15.70 18.58 25.88
C LEU A 473 14.65 19.64 25.54
N PHE A 474 13.70 19.24 24.70
CA PHE A 474 12.63 20.10 24.21
C PHE A 474 11.27 19.46 24.47
N ASP A 475 10.28 20.27 24.81
CA ASP A 475 8.89 19.90 24.59
C ASP A 475 8.58 20.02 23.11
N TRP A 476 7.96 18.98 22.56
CA TRP A 476 7.37 19.01 21.23
C TRP A 476 5.94 19.49 21.34
N ILE A 477 5.66 20.70 20.86
CA ILE A 477 4.36 21.35 20.97
C ILE A 477 3.74 21.43 19.59
N GLN A 478 2.54 20.91 19.45
CA GLN A 478 1.80 21.00 18.20
C GLN A 478 0.88 22.22 18.21
N ASN A 479 0.86 22.94 17.11
CA ASN A 479 0.00 24.09 16.91
C ASN A 479 -1.28 23.69 16.15
N SER A 480 -2.35 24.46 16.31
CA SER A 480 -3.65 24.22 15.66
C SER A 480 -3.61 24.35 14.13
N ASP A 481 -2.60 25.02 13.59
CA ASP A 481 -2.39 25.22 12.14
C ASP A 481 -1.55 24.12 11.47
N GLY A 482 -1.24 23.04 12.19
CA GLY A 482 -0.45 21.91 11.68
C GLY A 482 1.06 22.08 11.79
N THR A 483 1.56 23.24 12.23
CA THR A 483 2.99 23.44 12.55
C THR A 483 3.35 22.88 13.93
N ILE A 484 4.65 22.84 14.24
CA ILE A 484 5.16 22.51 15.57
C ILE A 484 5.98 23.67 16.15
N SER A 485 6.10 23.71 17.47
CA SER A 485 6.96 24.60 18.24
C SER A 485 7.79 23.78 19.20
N LEU A 486 9.02 24.21 19.43
CA LEU A 486 9.93 23.58 20.40
C LEU A 486 10.06 24.50 21.60
N ARG A 487 9.85 23.97 22.81
CA ARG A 487 10.07 24.71 24.06
C ARG A 487 11.22 24.10 24.84
N GLY A 488 12.23 24.90 25.15
CA GLY A 488 13.39 24.47 25.93
C GLY A 488 13.03 24.24 27.40
N ASN A 489 13.97 23.67 28.17
CA ASN A 489 13.79 23.47 29.61
C ASN A 489 13.73 24.77 30.44
N ASN A 490 14.12 25.90 29.85
CA ASN A 490 13.87 27.24 30.41
C ASN A 490 12.41 27.70 30.30
N GLY A 491 11.53 26.92 29.65
CA GLY A 491 10.13 27.27 29.45
C GLY A 491 9.89 28.24 28.29
N PHE A 492 10.92 28.61 27.54
CA PHE A 492 10.81 29.51 26.38
C PHE A 492 10.82 28.75 25.06
N TYR A 493 10.22 29.35 24.03
CA TYR A 493 10.09 28.81 22.70
C TYR A 493 11.33 29.13 21.84
N VAL A 494 11.69 28.16 21.00
CA VAL A 494 12.70 28.29 19.97
C VAL A 494 12.16 29.19 18.85
N SER A 495 12.92 30.22 18.51
CA SER A 495 12.66 31.15 17.41
C SER A 495 13.65 30.92 16.27
N SER A 496 13.13 30.85 15.05
CA SER A 496 13.91 30.82 13.81
C SER A 496 14.54 32.19 13.46
N GLU A 497 14.14 33.25 14.16
CA GLU A 497 14.44 34.66 13.84
C GLU A 497 14.16 35.00 12.36
N ASN A 498 13.19 34.30 11.74
CA ASN A 498 12.86 34.41 10.32
C ASN A 498 14.07 34.21 9.37
N GLY A 499 15.15 33.58 9.85
CA GLY A 499 16.42 33.47 9.12
C GLY A 499 17.28 34.75 9.10
N ALA A 500 16.84 35.84 9.73
CA ALA A 500 17.58 37.10 9.76
C ALA A 500 18.74 37.07 10.78
N ALA A 501 18.59 36.32 11.88
CA ALA A 501 19.60 36.18 12.94
C ALA A 501 19.75 34.73 13.41
N ASP A 502 20.76 34.47 14.23
CA ASP A 502 20.98 33.14 14.83
C ASP A 502 19.77 32.72 15.65
N MET A 503 19.41 31.43 15.61
CA MET A 503 18.22 30.93 16.30
C MET A 503 18.35 31.08 17.81
N THR A 504 17.27 31.47 18.49
CA THR A 504 17.28 31.68 19.95
C THR A 504 16.20 30.87 20.66
N CYS A 505 16.35 30.63 21.97
CA CYS A 505 15.34 29.97 22.80
C CYS A 505 14.89 30.91 23.94
N THR A 506 14.32 32.05 23.56
CA THR A 506 14.05 33.17 24.49
C THR A 506 12.60 33.65 24.48
N ARG A 507 11.74 33.07 23.63
CA ARG A 507 10.40 33.59 23.38
C ARG A 507 9.38 33.08 24.38
N THR A 508 8.53 33.96 24.87
CA THR A 508 7.48 33.64 25.86
C THR A 508 6.17 33.17 25.23
N THR A 509 5.97 33.41 23.94
CA THR A 509 4.75 33.07 23.19
C THR A 509 5.09 32.48 21.83
N ILE A 510 4.16 31.71 21.26
CA ILE A 510 4.27 31.16 19.91
C ILE A 510 3.71 32.18 18.93
N GLY A 511 4.59 32.88 18.22
CA GLY A 511 4.28 33.74 17.09
C GLY A 511 4.60 33.05 15.76
N GLY A 512 4.87 33.85 14.73
CA GLY A 512 5.24 33.31 13.41
C GLY A 512 6.62 32.63 13.41
N TRP A 513 7.59 33.16 14.15
CA TRP A 513 8.99 32.70 14.07
C TRP A 513 9.27 31.46 14.92
N GLU A 514 8.36 31.15 15.85
CA GLU A 514 8.44 29.99 16.75
C GLU A 514 7.70 28.76 16.19
N LYS A 515 7.16 28.88 14.98
CA LYS A 515 6.46 27.83 14.25
C LYS A 515 7.36 27.21 13.18
N PHE A 516 7.39 25.90 13.16
CA PHE A 516 8.16 25.10 12.22
C PHE A 516 7.25 24.09 11.51
N ASN A 517 7.43 23.95 10.20
CA ASN A 517 6.98 22.76 9.48
C ASN A 517 8.08 21.70 9.58
N PHE A 518 7.70 20.43 9.52
CA PHE A 518 8.67 19.33 9.48
C PHE A 518 8.27 18.26 8.46
N SER A 519 9.26 17.57 7.92
CA SER A 519 9.06 16.41 7.04
C SER A 519 9.94 15.25 7.49
N ILE A 520 9.42 14.02 7.44
CA ILE A 520 10.19 12.81 7.74
C ILE A 520 11.02 12.43 6.51
N VAL A 521 12.33 12.23 6.72
CA VAL A 521 13.30 11.87 5.66
C VAL A 521 13.61 10.37 5.68
N GLY A 522 13.46 9.70 6.83
CA GLY A 522 13.71 8.26 6.98
C GLY A 522 13.80 7.84 8.45
N PRO A 523 14.01 6.53 8.73
CA PRO A 523 14.25 6.06 10.09
C PRO A 523 15.65 6.46 10.58
N VAL A 524 15.84 6.57 11.91
CA VAL A 524 17.18 6.68 12.51
C VAL A 524 17.92 5.35 12.30
N VAL A 525 18.82 5.33 11.32
CA VAL A 525 19.68 4.17 11.06
C VAL A 525 20.85 4.21 12.03
N GLY A 526 20.79 3.40 13.09
CA GLY A 526 21.88 3.22 14.05
C GLY A 526 22.01 4.33 15.09
N SER A 527 21.27 4.23 16.19
CA SER A 527 21.76 4.63 17.52
C SER A 527 20.88 4.01 18.59
N SER A 528 21.50 3.14 19.38
CA SER A 528 21.05 2.67 20.68
C SER A 528 20.53 3.83 21.55
N THR A 529 19.49 3.53 22.33
CA THR A 529 18.99 4.35 23.42
C THR A 529 20.11 4.76 24.36
N VAL A 530 20.27 6.06 24.59
CA VAL A 530 21.17 6.60 25.62
C VAL A 530 20.55 6.36 27.00
N ALA A 531 21.20 5.54 27.81
CA ALA A 531 21.17 5.69 29.26
C ALA A 531 22.62 5.89 29.72
N THR A 532 22.78 6.90 30.56
CA THR A 532 24.02 7.52 31.04
C THR A 532 24.99 6.57 31.73
N GLY A 533 26.30 6.76 31.51
CA GLY A 533 27.30 6.54 32.56
C GLY A 533 28.57 5.78 32.15
N ARG A 534 29.64 6.57 31.97
CA ARG A 534 31.08 6.23 31.90
C ARG A 534 31.62 5.70 30.57
N LYS A 535 32.56 6.48 30.05
CA LYS A 535 33.52 6.09 29.00
C LYS A 535 34.15 4.76 29.36
N MET A 536 34.13 3.81 28.43
CA MET A 536 35.20 2.84 28.28
C MET A 536 35.64 2.86 26.82
N GLU A 537 36.96 2.86 26.67
CA GLU A 537 37.70 2.90 25.42
C GLU A 537 37.27 1.79 24.46
N GLU A 538 37.41 2.09 23.18
CA GLU A 538 37.31 1.12 22.11
C GLU A 538 38.44 0.10 22.29
N VAL A 539 38.10 -1.09 22.79
CA VAL A 539 38.95 -2.28 22.72
C VAL A 539 38.23 -3.28 21.84
N ALA A 540 38.62 -3.30 20.57
CA ALA A 540 38.48 -4.51 19.78
C ALA A 540 39.30 -5.62 20.46
N SER A 541 38.72 -6.83 20.50
CA SER A 541 39.23 -8.08 21.09
C SER A 541 39.13 -8.20 22.62
N ASP A 542 38.06 -8.83 23.14
CA ASP A 542 38.09 -9.63 24.39
C ASP A 542 36.78 -10.38 24.80
N GLU A 543 35.72 -10.45 23.98
CA GLU A 543 34.52 -11.25 24.38
C GLU A 543 34.80 -12.77 24.53
N LYS A 544 35.94 -13.28 24.04
CA LYS A 544 36.38 -14.66 24.27
C LYS A 544 37.00 -14.89 25.65
N ALA A 545 37.43 -13.84 26.35
CA ALA A 545 38.13 -13.95 27.63
C ALA A 545 37.20 -14.02 28.86
N LEU A 546 35.93 -13.57 28.73
CA LEU A 546 34.94 -13.62 29.83
C LEU A 546 33.96 -14.81 29.74
N GLY A 547 34.03 -15.62 28.69
CA GLY A 547 33.28 -16.88 28.56
C GLY A 547 31.76 -16.75 28.36
N ILE A 548 31.19 -15.54 28.24
CA ILE A 548 29.74 -15.29 28.13
C ILE A 548 29.28 -15.47 26.67
N ALA A 549 29.03 -16.71 26.28
CA ALA A 549 28.46 -17.07 24.99
C ALA A 549 27.33 -18.07 25.16
N ALA A 550 26.37 -18.07 24.24
CA ALA A 550 25.40 -19.15 24.09
C ALA A 550 25.87 -20.08 22.96
N PHE A 551 26.00 -21.37 23.25
CA PHE A 551 26.61 -22.36 22.35
C PHE A 551 26.03 -23.77 22.56
N PRO A 552 26.10 -24.67 21.56
CA PRO A 552 26.54 -24.40 20.19
C PRO A 552 25.60 -23.43 19.45
N ASN A 553 26.11 -22.70 18.46
CA ASN A 553 25.31 -21.89 17.56
C ASN A 553 25.90 -22.01 16.14
N PRO A 554 25.28 -22.77 15.22
CA PRO A 554 23.94 -23.36 15.33
C PRO A 554 23.79 -24.44 16.43
N PHE A 555 22.63 -24.52 17.07
CA PHE A 555 22.29 -25.58 18.04
C PHE A 555 21.40 -26.65 17.41
N GLN A 556 21.44 -27.86 17.98
CA GLN A 556 20.60 -28.98 17.54
C GLN A 556 19.54 -29.34 18.59
N GLN A 557 19.98 -29.77 19.77
CA GLN A 557 19.08 -30.25 20.82
C GLN A 557 19.15 -29.40 22.09
N GLU A 558 20.32 -28.88 22.42
CA GLU A 558 20.54 -28.17 23.69
C GLU A 558 21.29 -26.87 23.45
N ILE A 559 20.97 -25.86 24.24
CA ILE A 559 21.65 -24.57 24.28
C ILE A 559 22.31 -24.45 25.64
N TYR A 560 23.58 -24.07 25.65
CA TYR A 560 24.33 -23.80 26.85
C TYR A 560 24.82 -22.37 26.92
N TYR A 561 24.90 -21.82 28.12
CA TYR A 561 25.50 -20.49 28.34
C TYR A 561 26.08 -20.38 29.74
N SER A 562 27.00 -19.44 29.93
CA SER A 562 27.54 -19.06 31.23
C SER A 562 27.14 -17.62 31.55
N LEU A 563 27.14 -17.27 32.84
CA LEU A 563 26.86 -15.91 33.31
C LEU A 563 27.97 -15.47 34.26
N PRO A 564 28.26 -14.16 34.34
CA PRO A 564 29.26 -13.65 35.27
C PRO A 564 28.88 -13.96 36.73
N ALA A 565 29.89 -14.04 37.60
CA ALA A 565 29.74 -14.61 38.94
C ALA A 565 28.78 -13.84 39.86
N ASN A 566 28.47 -12.60 39.51
CA ASN A 566 27.52 -11.74 40.22
C ASN A 566 26.04 -12.03 39.88
N VAL A 567 25.75 -12.94 38.93
CA VAL A 567 24.38 -13.38 38.61
C VAL A 567 24.09 -14.71 39.29
N THR A 568 23.40 -14.63 40.44
CA THR A 568 23.11 -15.79 41.30
C THR A 568 21.75 -16.45 41.02
N SER A 569 20.84 -15.74 40.33
CA SER A 569 19.57 -16.27 39.85
C SER A 569 19.09 -15.47 38.62
N HIS A 570 18.37 -16.12 37.71
CA HIS A 570 17.87 -15.49 36.48
C HIS A 570 16.75 -16.31 35.83
N VAL A 571 16.05 -15.68 34.89
CA VAL A 571 15.08 -16.31 34.01
C VAL A 571 15.62 -16.28 32.58
N ALA A 572 15.66 -17.42 31.93
CA ALA A 572 16.00 -17.55 30.52
C ALA A 572 14.75 -17.88 29.71
N THR A 573 14.43 -17.05 28.72
CA THR A 573 13.27 -17.24 27.85
C THR A 573 13.73 -17.27 26.40
N LEU A 574 13.35 -18.30 25.67
CA LEU A 574 13.64 -18.44 24.25
C LEU A 574 12.41 -18.01 23.45
N TYR A 575 12.59 -17.09 22.52
CA TYR A 575 11.54 -16.58 21.65
C TYR A 575 11.76 -17.02 20.20
N ASP A 576 10.67 -17.29 19.48
CA ASP A 576 10.73 -17.36 18.01
C ASP A 576 10.81 -15.96 17.37
N ILE A 577 10.97 -15.91 16.05
CA ILE A 577 11.07 -14.65 15.29
C ILE A 577 9.79 -13.79 15.34
N ASN A 578 8.65 -14.37 15.72
CA ASN A 578 7.38 -13.67 15.89
C ASN A 578 7.19 -13.18 17.34
N GLY A 579 8.20 -13.33 18.20
CA GLY A 579 8.17 -12.90 19.60
C GLY A 579 7.38 -13.81 20.53
N ARG A 580 7.01 -15.03 20.12
CA ARG A 580 6.31 -15.99 20.99
C ARG A 580 7.33 -16.76 21.83
N ALA A 581 7.08 -16.88 23.14
CA ALA A 581 7.93 -17.62 24.05
C ALA A 581 7.78 -19.13 23.82
N GLN A 582 8.86 -19.77 23.39
CA GLN A 582 8.94 -21.19 23.06
C GLN A 582 9.44 -22.04 24.23
N ALA A 583 10.28 -21.46 25.09
CA ALA A 583 10.72 -22.08 26.33
C ALA A 583 11.01 -21.00 27.38
N ARG A 584 10.73 -21.29 28.65
CA ARG A 584 11.06 -20.40 29.77
C ARG A 584 11.56 -21.21 30.95
N VAL A 585 12.77 -20.93 31.40
CA VAL A 585 13.44 -21.66 32.49
C VAL A 585 13.91 -20.66 33.53
N SER A 586 13.69 -20.96 34.81
CA SER A 586 14.14 -20.12 35.93
C SER A 586 15.22 -20.85 36.72
N PHE A 587 16.37 -20.21 36.89
CA PHE A 587 17.48 -20.74 37.69
C PHE A 587 17.57 -19.93 38.98
N LYS A 588 17.50 -20.64 40.12
CA LYS A 588 17.47 -20.02 41.46
C LYS A 588 18.82 -20.07 42.18
N SER A 589 19.84 -20.67 41.57
CA SER A 589 21.18 -20.78 42.12
C SER A 589 22.23 -20.66 41.00
N GLN A 590 23.41 -20.20 41.39
CA GLN A 590 24.54 -20.02 40.48
C GLN A 590 25.08 -21.38 40.00
N GLN A 591 25.36 -21.49 38.70
CA GLN A 591 26.00 -22.66 38.08
C GLN A 591 27.17 -22.21 37.21
N SER A 592 28.17 -23.07 37.03
CA SER A 592 29.28 -22.82 36.12
C SER A 592 28.84 -22.80 34.64
N ARG A 593 27.74 -23.48 34.33
CA ARG A 593 27.11 -23.52 32.99
C ARG A 593 25.62 -23.84 33.13
N TYR A 594 24.78 -23.13 32.40
CA TYR A 594 23.34 -23.33 32.35
C TYR A 594 22.95 -24.02 31.05
N LYS A 595 21.87 -24.81 31.11
CA LYS A 595 21.38 -25.62 29.98
C LYS A 595 19.90 -25.35 29.71
N ILE A 596 19.53 -25.23 28.44
CA ILE A 596 18.14 -25.21 27.98
C ILE A 596 17.96 -26.36 27.00
N ASP A 597 17.00 -27.24 27.29
CA ASP A 597 16.54 -28.25 26.35
C ASP A 597 15.68 -27.57 25.28
N ALA A 598 16.06 -27.76 24.03
CA ALA A 598 15.45 -27.19 22.85
C ALA A 598 15.22 -28.25 21.76
N ALA A 599 15.22 -29.54 22.12
CA ALA A 599 15.15 -30.65 21.17
C ALA A 599 13.86 -30.61 20.32
N LYS A 600 12.74 -30.22 20.95
CA LYS A 600 11.41 -30.18 20.30
C LYS A 600 11.13 -28.94 19.45
N LEU A 601 12.05 -27.97 19.40
CA LEU A 601 11.84 -26.75 18.61
C LEU A 601 12.01 -27.03 17.11
N PRO A 602 11.24 -26.40 16.22
CA PRO A 602 11.49 -26.50 14.78
C PRO A 602 12.82 -25.81 14.39
N PRO A 603 13.47 -26.21 13.28
CA PRO A 603 14.60 -25.47 12.71
C PRO A 603 14.23 -24.01 12.45
N GLY A 604 15.16 -23.08 12.66
CA GLY A 604 14.88 -21.64 12.50
C GLY A 604 15.70 -20.74 13.42
N PHE A 605 15.39 -19.44 13.39
CA PHE A 605 16.05 -18.45 14.25
C PHE A 605 15.28 -18.22 15.54
N TYR A 606 16.04 -18.06 16.62
CA TYR A 606 15.52 -17.85 17.96
C TYR A 606 16.31 -16.76 18.69
N VAL A 607 15.66 -16.11 19.66
CA VAL A 607 16.31 -15.16 20.56
C VAL A 607 16.24 -15.70 21.97
N LEU A 608 17.40 -16.00 22.56
CA LEU A 608 17.51 -16.33 23.98
C LEU A 608 17.65 -15.04 24.78
N ASN A 609 16.70 -14.76 25.65
CA ASN A 609 16.70 -13.62 26.55
C ASN A 609 16.93 -14.08 28.00
N ILE A 610 18.00 -13.59 28.61
CA ILE A 610 18.35 -13.83 30.01
C ILE A 610 18.04 -12.57 30.80
N SER A 611 17.24 -12.73 31.84
CA SER A 611 16.75 -11.66 32.70
C SER A 611 17.00 -12.01 34.16
N ALA A 612 17.88 -11.26 34.82
CA ALA A 612 17.98 -11.15 36.27
C ALA A 612 17.79 -9.68 36.67
N ASN A 613 17.57 -9.40 37.98
CA ASN A 613 17.22 -8.05 38.49
C ASN A 613 17.94 -6.90 37.78
N ASN A 614 19.27 -6.93 37.71
CA ASN A 614 20.09 -5.90 37.06
C ASN A 614 20.91 -6.43 35.87
N TYR A 615 20.68 -7.66 35.42
CA TYR A 615 21.42 -8.28 34.33
C TYR A 615 20.49 -8.70 33.20
N LYS A 616 20.70 -8.16 32.01
CA LYS A 616 20.00 -8.56 30.79
C LYS A 616 21.02 -8.88 29.71
N LYS A 617 20.90 -10.07 29.11
CA LYS A 617 21.71 -10.46 27.95
C LYS A 617 20.82 -11.19 26.95
N GLN A 618 21.04 -10.91 25.68
CA GLN A 618 20.35 -11.59 24.59
C GLN A 618 21.36 -12.27 23.67
N PHE A 619 20.98 -13.45 23.18
CA PHE A 619 21.74 -14.19 22.17
C PHE A 619 20.84 -14.51 20.99
N LYS A 620 21.33 -14.25 19.78
CA LYS A 620 20.71 -14.73 18.53
C LYS A 620 21.20 -16.15 18.28
N LEU A 621 20.27 -17.08 18.10
CA LEU A 621 20.57 -18.51 17.95
C LEU A 621 19.90 -19.05 16.69
N GLN A 622 20.60 -19.94 16.00
CA GLN A 622 20.07 -20.67 14.85
C GLN A 622 19.94 -22.15 15.22
N LYS A 623 18.77 -22.76 15.00
CA LYS A 623 18.59 -24.20 15.08
C LYS A 623 18.82 -24.82 13.71
N SER A 624 19.77 -25.76 13.60
CA SER A 624 19.97 -26.51 12.34
C SER A 624 18.95 -27.64 12.20
N LEU A 625 18.76 -28.11 10.95
CA LEU A 625 18.14 -29.42 10.71
C LEU A 625 19.01 -30.51 11.37
N GLN A 626 18.39 -31.55 11.93
CA GLN A 626 19.11 -32.71 12.46
C GLN A 626 19.78 -33.49 11.34
#